data_AF-A0A1H7TK37-F1
#
_entry.id   AF-A0A1H7TK37-F1
#
_cell.length_a   1.000
_cell.length_b   1.000
_cell.length_c   1.000
_cell.angle_alpha   90.00
_cell.angle_beta   90.00
_cell.angle_gamma   90.00
#
_symmetry.space_group_name_H-M   'P 1'
#
loop_
_entity.id
_entity.type
_entity.pdbx_description
1 polymer ?
#
loop_
_entity_poly.entity_id
_entity_poly.type
_entity_poly.pdbx_seq_one_letter_code
_entity_poly.pdbx_strand_id
1 'polypeptide(L)' 'MSGDLTENQMELLARVLQHGGTLASPFGHPGEDSLLEEVLENIDDLEARGLIMVNRTRGSDEPERITLSEQGYDALGMA' A
#
# COMPACT_ATOMS: atom_id res chain seq x y z
N MET A 1 3.73 18.52 0.78
CA MET A 1 4.86 18.30 -0.14
C MET A 1 4.84 16.83 -0.51
N SER A 2 4.18 16.47 -1.61
CA SER A 2 4.11 15.11 -2.16
C SER A 2 5.40 14.76 -2.94
N GLY A 3 6.57 15.07 -2.37
CA GLY A 3 7.84 15.15 -3.09
C GLY A 3 8.70 13.89 -3.12
N ASP A 4 8.42 12.90 -2.25
CA ASP A 4 9.34 11.78 -1.99
C ASP A 4 8.72 10.39 -2.22
N LEU A 5 7.61 10.30 -2.95
CA LEU A 5 7.01 9.02 -3.32
C LEU A 5 7.48 8.59 -4.71
N THR A 6 7.86 7.32 -4.84
CA THR A 6 8.16 6.73 -6.15
C THR A 6 6.87 6.58 -6.97
N GLU A 7 7.01 6.40 -8.29
CA GLU A 7 5.86 6.14 -9.16
C GLU A 7 5.08 4.91 -8.68
N ASN A 8 5.78 3.83 -8.32
CA ASN A 8 5.17 2.59 -7.82
C ASN A 8 4.43 2.78 -6.49
N GLN A 9 4.96 3.61 -5.58
CA GLN A 9 4.28 3.97 -4.33
C GLN A 9 3.01 4.79 -4.60
N MET A 10 3.07 5.75 -5.52
CA MET A 10 1.90 6.52 -5.93
C MET A 10 0.83 5.63 -6.58
N GLU A 11 1.23 4.70 -7.46
CA GLU A 11 0.32 3.75 -8.08
C GLU A 11 -0.36 2.85 -7.05
N LEU A 12 0.39 2.35 -6.06
CA LEU A 12 -0.16 1.56 -4.96
C LEU A 12 -1.17 2.35 -4.13
N LEU A 13 -0.84 3.57 -3.72
CA LEU A 13 -1.77 4.45 -2.99
C LEU A 13 -3.02 4.76 -3.80
N ALA A 14 -2.87 5.07 -5.09
CA ALA A 14 -3.98 5.32 -6.01
C ALA A 14 -4.86 4.07 -6.18
N ARG A 15 -4.26 2.88 -6.22
CA ARG A 15 -5.00 1.62 -6.27
C ARG A 15 -5.81 1.40 -5.00
N VAL A 16 -5.23 1.60 -3.82
CA VAL A 16 -5.99 1.49 -2.55
C VAL A 16 -7.14 2.51 -2.53
N LEU A 17 -6.90 3.73 -3.02
CA LEU A 17 -7.93 4.76 -3.14
C LEU A 17 -9.08 4.33 -4.08
N GLN A 18 -8.77 3.76 -5.25
CA GLN A 18 -9.78 3.26 -6.21
C GLN A 18 -10.70 2.20 -5.59
N HIS A 19 -10.20 1.45 -4.61
CA HIS A 19 -10.98 0.48 -3.83
C HIS A 19 -11.70 1.09 -2.62
N GLY A 20 -11.83 2.42 -2.57
CA GLY A 20 -12.53 3.14 -1.49
C GLY A 20 -11.64 3.40 -0.27
N GLY A 21 -10.32 3.37 -0.44
CA GLY A 21 -9.34 3.58 0.63
C GLY A 21 -9.02 2.33 1.45
N THR A 22 -9.56 1.17 1.07
CA THR A 22 -9.22 -0.12 1.66
C THR A 22 -9.08 -1.17 0.57
N LEU A 23 -7.93 -1.82 0.50
CA LEU A 23 -7.65 -2.90 -0.43
C LEU A 23 -7.52 -4.21 0.35
N ALA A 24 -8.39 -5.17 0.09
CA ALA A 24 -8.32 -6.52 0.65
C ALA A 24 -7.58 -7.44 -0.34
N SER A 25 -6.63 -8.23 0.17
CA SER A 25 -5.72 -9.07 -0.61
C SER A 25 -5.08 -8.29 -1.77
N PRO A 26 -4.14 -7.36 -1.48
CA PRO A 26 -3.46 -6.58 -2.51
C PRO A 26 -2.79 -7.46 -3.58
N PHE A 27 -2.45 -8.70 -3.23
CA PHE A 27 -1.85 -9.68 -4.12
C PHE A 27 -2.85 -10.79 -4.46
N GLY A 28 -3.04 -11.04 -5.75
CA GLY A 28 -3.66 -12.27 -6.25
C GLY A 28 -2.58 -13.34 -6.31
N HIS A 29 -2.78 -14.45 -5.60
CA HIS A 29 -1.94 -15.65 -5.56
C HIS A 29 -0.41 -15.43 -5.55
N PRO A 30 0.24 -15.51 -4.37
CA PRO A 30 1.69 -15.44 -4.27
C PRO A 30 2.34 -16.59 -5.08
N GLY A 31 3.22 -16.25 -6.01
CA GLY A 31 4.03 -17.22 -6.76
C GLY A 31 4.22 -16.96 -8.26
N GLU A 32 3.42 -16.08 -8.88
CA GLU A 32 3.53 -15.80 -10.32
C GLU A 32 4.00 -14.38 -10.69
N ASP A 33 4.00 -13.44 -9.73
CA ASP A 33 4.38 -12.05 -10.02
C ASP A 33 5.82 -11.75 -9.60
N SER A 34 6.72 -11.59 -10.58
CA SER A 34 8.10 -11.15 -10.39
C SER A 34 8.24 -9.76 -9.73
N LEU A 35 7.15 -9.04 -9.55
CA LEU A 35 7.08 -7.71 -8.91
C LEU A 35 6.62 -7.77 -7.45
N LEU A 36 6.29 -8.96 -6.92
CA LEU A 36 5.73 -9.12 -5.58
C LEU A 36 6.67 -8.57 -4.50
N GLU A 37 7.96 -8.85 -4.58
CA GLU A 37 8.97 -8.38 -3.62
C GLU A 37 9.06 -6.85 -3.59
N GLU A 38 9.09 -6.21 -4.76
CA GLU A 38 9.14 -4.75 -4.87
C GLU A 38 7.86 -4.09 -4.33
N VAL A 39 6.68 -4.70 -4.56
CA VAL A 39 5.43 -4.15 -4.01
C VAL A 39 5.38 -4.32 -2.49
N LEU A 40 5.88 -5.44 -1.95
CA LEU A 40 6.01 -5.63 -0.49
C LEU A 40 6.92 -4.59 0.14
N GLU A 41 8.09 -4.32 -0.47
CA GLU A 41 8.99 -3.25 -0.02
C GLU A 41 8.30 -1.89 -0.06
N ASN A 42 7.55 -1.59 -1.12
CA ASN A 42 6.77 -0.35 -1.20
C ASN A 42 5.68 -0.25 -0.13
N ILE A 43 5.01 -1.36 0.22
CA ILE A 43 4.03 -1.41 1.31
C ILE A 43 4.70 -1.11 2.64
N ASP A 44 5.82 -1.76 2.93
CA ASP A 44 6.55 -1.56 4.18
C ASP A 44 7.06 -0.12 4.31
N ASP A 45 7.57 0.46 3.23
CA ASP A 45 7.98 1.87 3.18
C ASP A 45 6.82 2.83 3.42
N LEU A 46 5.68 2.61 2.78
CA LEU A 46 4.48 3.45 2.95
C LEU A 46 3.89 3.33 4.35
N GLU A 47 3.93 2.14 4.95
CA GLU A 47 3.52 1.90 6.33
C GLU A 47 4.47 2.57 7.32
N ALA A 48 5.79 2.47 7.12
CA ALA A 48 6.78 3.13 7.94
C ALA A 48 6.66 4.67 7.90
N ARG A 49 6.23 5.21 6.76
CA ARG A 49 5.91 6.64 6.58
C ARG A 49 4.54 7.03 7.16
N GLY A 50 3.76 6.05 7.64
CA GLY A 50 2.42 6.28 8.21
C GLY A 50 1.36 6.64 7.18
N LEU A 51 1.61 6.41 5.88
CA LEU A 51 0.69 6.72 4.78
C LEU A 51 -0.40 5.67 4.63
N ILE A 52 -0.08 4.42 4.96
CA ILE A 52 -1.03 3.30 5.01
C ILE A 52 -0.97 2.58 6.34
N MET A 53 -2.03 1.84 6.65
CA MET A 53 -2.06 0.83 7.70
C MET A 53 -2.18 -0.55 7.07
N VAL A 54 -1.35 -1.49 7.52
CA VAL A 54 -1.31 -2.84 6.99
C VAL A 54 -1.75 -3.84 8.05
N ASN A 55 -2.82 -4.59 7.77
CA ASN A 55 -3.22 -5.73 8.56
C ASN A 55 -2.63 -7.00 7.94
N ARG A 56 -1.79 -7.68 8.72
CA ARG A 56 -1.19 -8.98 8.41
C ARG A 56 -1.85 -10.06 9.28
N THR A 57 -2.10 -11.25 8.74
CA THR A 57 -2.57 -12.37 9.55
C THR A 57 -1.48 -12.86 10.47
N ARG A 58 -1.85 -13.25 11.69
CA ARG A 58 -0.93 -13.79 12.68
C ARG A 58 -0.20 -15.02 12.12
N GLY A 59 1.11 -14.88 11.90
CA GLY A 59 1.96 -15.95 11.37
C GLY A 59 2.20 -15.90 9.86
N SER A 60 1.74 -14.85 9.17
CA SER A 60 2.16 -14.52 7.80
C SER A 60 2.73 -13.10 7.77
N ASP A 61 3.82 -12.91 7.02
CA ASP A 61 4.36 -11.59 6.71
C ASP A 61 3.59 -10.90 5.56
N GLU A 62 2.67 -11.63 4.91
CA GLU A 62 1.90 -11.11 3.80
C GLU A 62 0.76 -10.18 4.26
N PRO A 63 0.60 -9.02 3.61
CA PRO A 63 -0.47 -8.08 3.90
C PRO A 63 -1.81 -8.62 3.39
N GLU A 64 -2.76 -8.80 4.30
CA GLU A 64 -4.12 -9.20 3.95
C GLU A 64 -5.02 -8.01 3.64
N ARG A 65 -4.75 -6.87 4.27
CA ARG A 65 -5.52 -5.65 4.04
C ARG A 65 -4.65 -4.43 4.21
N ILE A 66 -4.77 -3.51 3.26
CA ILE A 66 -4.13 -2.20 3.29
C ILE A 66 -5.23 -1.14 3.39
N THR A 67 -5.05 -0.15 4.25
CA THR A 67 -5.99 0.98 4.41
C THR A 67 -5.21 2.28 4.31
N LEU A 68 -5.74 3.27 3.58
CA LEU A 68 -5.16 4.62 3.57
C LEU A 68 -5.35 5.27 4.95
N SER A 69 -4.29 5.88 5.45
CA SER A 69 -4.39 6.82 6.58
C SER A 69 -4.83 8.20 6.09
N GLU A 70 -5.16 9.10 7.01
CA GLU A 70 -5.37 10.53 6.70
C GLU A 70 -4.18 11.13 5.93
N GLN A 71 -2.95 10.79 6.34
CA GLN A 71 -1.73 11.26 5.65
C GLN A 71 -1.61 10.68 4.23
N GLY A 72 -2.11 9.47 3.99
CA GLY A 72 -2.18 8.86 2.67
C GLY A 72 -3.15 9.59 1.75
N TYR A 73 -4.30 10.03 2.27
CA TYR A 73 -5.23 10.88 1.52
C TYR A 73 -4.63 12.26 1.20
N ASP A 74 -3.96 12.89 2.16
CA ASP A 74 -3.26 14.16 1.96
C ASP A 74 -2.14 14.03 0.91
N ALA A 75 -1.38 12.93 0.94
CA ALA A 75 -0.32 12.66 -0.02
C ALA A 75 -0.85 12.56 -1.47
N LEU A 76 -2.07 12.03 -1.63
CA LEU A 76 -2.81 11.95 -2.89
C LEU A 76 -3.51 13.26 -3.27
N GLY A 77 -3.43 14.30 -2.45
CA GLY A 77 -4.07 15.60 -2.70
C GLY A 77 -5.58 15.58 -2.54
N MET A 78 -6.13 14.67 -1.71
CA MET A 78 -7.56 14.52 -1.45
C MET A 78 -8.03 15.25 -0.17
N ALA A 79 -7.26 16.25 0.29
CA ALA A 79 -7.56 17.12 1.43
C ALA A 79 -8.59 18.21 1.09
#